data_AF-A0A2V2AH47-F1
#
_entry.id   AF-A0A2V2AH47-F1
#
_cell.length_a   1.000
_cell.length_b   1.000
_cell.length_c   1.000
_cell.angle_alpha   90.00
_cell.angle_beta   90.00
_cell.angle_gamma   90.00
#
_symmetry.space_group_name_H-M   'P 1'
#
loop_
_entity.id
_entity.type
_entity.pdbx_description
1 polymer ?
#
loop_
_entity_poly.entity_id
_entity_poly.type
_entity_poly.pdbx_seq_one_letter_code
_entity_poly.pdbx_strand_id
1 'polypeptide(L)'
;MITVSTSTNAAMSAYAAAVDSKSANTRQQVGQDETAQTQTSNIDSVSLSSTSTDYSSSIVGNAPYFPVRAGMNADALVLGASKPGAVSSSKDKTFPEVAADARKRMDEKYAQMTASGQPYAKTDEDRNALFGDLDRRSLNAVATNEGGKFTADEQASAQALMRQQGRLATGYYSGPADQEKNWKDPFANDPVARAHAALDFLDNMSPEEKNTPQWLTQHLSLEAALNQNAGSDPADKKSGHFHNLAEILAGVVTDGSDKDKANDDKTADPLAHLLDTLQTQVS
;
A
#
# COMPACT_ATOMS: atom_id res chain seq x y z
N MET A 1 -37.89 7.82 -14.74
CA MET A 1 -37.68 7.34 -13.37
C MET A 1 -36.19 7.27 -13.13
N ILE A 2 -35.64 8.13 -12.27
CA ILE A 2 -34.24 8.11 -11.85
C ILE A 2 -34.29 8.02 -10.32
N THR A 3 -33.93 6.85 -9.79
CA THR A 3 -33.70 6.65 -8.36
C THR A 3 -32.32 7.20 -8.03
N VAL A 4 -32.27 8.37 -7.41
CA VAL A 4 -31.05 8.95 -6.85
C VAL A 4 -30.75 8.24 -5.53
N SER A 5 -29.62 7.56 -5.46
CA SER A 5 -29.11 6.89 -4.26
C SER A 5 -28.84 7.90 -3.14
N THR A 6 -29.64 7.87 -2.08
CA THR A 6 -29.58 8.76 -0.90
C THR A 6 -28.64 8.27 0.20
N SER A 7 -27.80 7.27 -0.06
CA SER A 7 -27.02 6.58 0.97
C SER A 7 -25.77 7.31 1.47
N THR A 8 -25.27 8.33 0.75
CA THR A 8 -24.04 9.05 1.13
C THR A 8 -24.27 10.17 2.16
N ASN A 9 -25.48 10.71 2.28
CA ASN A 9 -25.78 11.78 3.24
C ASN A 9 -26.06 11.29 4.66
N ALA A 10 -26.49 10.03 4.83
CA ALA A 10 -26.81 9.49 6.14
C ALA A 10 -25.57 9.30 7.03
N ALA A 11 -24.42 8.97 6.44
CA ALA A 11 -23.18 8.74 7.19
C ALA A 11 -22.56 10.06 7.70
N MET A 12 -22.64 11.16 6.94
CA MET A 12 -22.14 12.47 7.38
C MET A 12 -23.08 13.18 8.37
N SER A 13 -24.41 12.99 8.25
CA SER A 13 -25.35 13.54 9.24
C SER A 13 -25.25 12.84 10.61
N ALA A 14 -24.87 11.56 10.65
CA ALA A 14 -24.61 10.84 11.89
C ALA A 14 -23.36 11.36 12.62
N TYR A 15 -22.34 11.79 11.86
CA TYR A 15 -21.14 12.39 12.44
C TYR A 15 -21.42 13.78 13.04
N ALA A 16 -22.18 14.64 12.36
CA ALA A 16 -22.50 15.98 12.84
C ALA A 16 -23.43 15.99 14.07
N ALA A 17 -24.44 15.11 14.12
CA ALA A 17 -25.38 15.03 15.24
C ALA A 17 -24.72 14.58 16.56
N ALA A 18 -23.65 13.79 16.49
CA ALA A 18 -22.89 13.33 17.66
C ALA A 18 -22.01 14.44 18.28
N VAL A 19 -21.65 15.48 17.49
CA VAL A 19 -20.84 16.59 17.99
C VAL A 19 -21.72 17.65 18.68
N ASP A 20 -22.91 17.94 18.15
CA ASP A 20 -23.84 18.94 18.72
C ASP A 20 -24.48 18.48 20.04
N SER A 21 -24.73 17.19 20.20
CA SER A 21 -25.31 16.63 21.44
C SER A 21 -24.31 16.66 22.63
N LYS A 22 -23.02 16.85 22.36
CA LYS A 22 -21.98 16.99 23.40
C LYS A 22 -21.94 18.39 24.04
N SER A 23 -22.45 19.41 23.36
CA SER A 23 -22.42 20.81 23.82
C SER A 23 -23.64 21.21 24.66
N ALA A 24 -24.74 20.46 24.59
CA ALA A 24 -25.98 20.77 25.31
C ALA A 24 -26.02 20.20 26.75
N ASN A 25 -25.29 19.12 27.03
CA ASN A 25 -25.40 18.38 28.30
C ASN A 25 -24.42 18.83 29.41
N THR A 26 -23.51 19.79 29.15
CA THR A 26 -22.55 20.25 30.18
C THR A 26 -23.09 21.35 31.10
N ARG A 27 -24.38 21.70 31.01
CA ARG A 27 -24.97 22.81 31.76
C ARG A 27 -26.21 22.43 32.55
N GLN A 28 -26.20 21.33 33.27
CA GLN A 28 -27.16 21.14 34.37
C GLN A 28 -26.67 20.10 35.40
N GLN A 29 -26.91 20.43 36.66
CA GLN A 29 -26.78 19.62 37.88
C GLN A 29 -25.44 19.62 38.63
N VAL A 30 -25.29 20.70 39.42
CA VAL A 30 -24.68 20.70 40.76
C VAL A 30 -25.75 20.21 41.76
N GLY A 31 -25.40 19.31 42.69
CA GLY A 31 -26.28 18.98 43.84
C GLY A 31 -26.02 17.62 44.55
N GLN A 32 -25.17 17.68 45.59
CA GLN A 32 -25.07 16.93 46.87
C GLN A 32 -25.52 15.46 47.08
N ASP A 33 -24.54 14.73 47.65
CA ASP A 33 -24.51 13.87 48.85
C ASP A 33 -24.98 12.38 48.88
N GLU A 34 -24.01 11.60 49.36
CA GLU A 34 -24.02 10.35 50.14
C GLU A 34 -24.29 8.96 49.50
N THR A 35 -23.16 8.26 49.30
CA THR A 35 -22.86 6.85 49.62
C THR A 35 -23.85 5.75 49.22
N ALA A 36 -23.57 5.12 48.08
CA ALA A 36 -23.60 3.66 47.95
C ALA A 36 -22.77 3.25 46.72
N GLN A 37 -22.02 2.15 46.85
CA GLN A 37 -21.18 1.58 45.80
C GLN A 37 -22.00 1.30 44.53
N THR A 38 -21.64 1.99 43.45
CA THR A 38 -22.10 1.63 42.11
C THR A 38 -20.91 1.68 41.17
N GLN A 39 -20.64 0.54 40.53
CA GLN A 39 -19.71 0.41 39.42
C GLN A 39 -19.99 1.51 38.39
N THR A 40 -19.05 2.44 38.25
CA THR A 40 -18.99 3.40 37.15
C THR A 40 -18.59 2.65 35.88
N SER A 41 -19.54 1.92 35.28
CA SER A 41 -19.44 1.48 33.89
C SER A 41 -20.18 2.52 33.05
N ASN A 42 -19.51 3.62 32.76
CA ASN A 42 -19.96 4.55 31.74
C ASN A 42 -18.76 4.93 30.87
N ILE A 43 -18.47 4.02 29.94
CA ILE A 43 -17.79 4.37 28.69
C ILE A 43 -18.59 3.63 27.62
N ASP A 44 -19.39 4.39 26.87
CA ASP A 44 -19.90 3.98 25.55
C ASP A 44 -18.69 3.57 24.71
N SER A 45 -18.35 2.28 24.73
CA SER A 45 -17.29 1.73 23.91
C SER A 45 -17.93 1.25 22.62
N VAL A 46 -17.78 2.06 21.56
CA VAL A 46 -18.13 1.64 20.22
C VAL A 46 -17.13 0.55 19.82
N SER A 47 -17.56 -0.71 19.84
CA SER A 47 -16.70 -1.84 19.45
C SER A 47 -16.56 -1.85 17.93
N LEU A 48 -15.39 -1.46 17.42
CA LEU A 48 -15.03 -1.58 16.01
C LEU A 48 -14.62 -3.03 15.71
N SER A 49 -14.91 -3.52 14.50
CA SER A 49 -14.41 -4.83 14.08
C SER A 49 -12.87 -4.84 14.06
N SER A 50 -12.26 -6.00 14.32
CA SER A 50 -10.81 -6.18 14.26
C SER A 50 -10.24 -5.72 12.91
N THR A 51 -10.93 -6.06 11.81
CA THR A 51 -10.56 -5.61 10.46
C THR A 51 -10.50 -4.08 10.33
N SER A 52 -11.46 -3.36 10.93
CA SER A 52 -11.47 -1.90 10.90
C SER A 52 -10.29 -1.30 11.66
N THR A 53 -9.96 -1.90 12.81
CA THR A 53 -8.81 -1.50 13.63
C THR A 53 -7.49 -1.78 12.91
N ASP A 54 -7.37 -2.93 12.25
CA ASP A 54 -6.18 -3.31 11.48
C ASP A 54 -5.95 -2.39 10.28
N TYR A 55 -7.01 -2.01 9.57
CA TYR A 55 -6.92 -1.08 8.44
C TYR A 55 -6.51 0.31 8.91
N SER A 56 -7.12 0.79 9.99
CA SER A 56 -6.77 2.09 10.59
C SER A 56 -5.30 2.12 11.01
N SER A 57 -4.83 1.06 11.68
CA SER A 57 -3.43 0.92 12.07
C SER A 57 -2.48 0.93 10.87
N SER A 58 -2.85 0.23 9.79
CA SER A 58 -2.05 0.15 8.56
C SER A 58 -1.95 1.51 7.86
N ILE A 59 -3.04 2.27 7.83
CA ILE A 59 -3.06 3.63 7.27
C ILE A 59 -2.19 4.56 8.12
N VAL A 60 -2.42 4.60 9.44
CA VAL A 60 -1.66 5.48 10.34
C VAL A 60 -0.16 5.18 10.31
N GLY A 61 0.23 3.90 10.25
CA GLY A 61 1.64 3.50 10.24
C GLY A 61 2.40 3.92 8.97
N ASN A 62 1.73 4.06 7.83
CA ASN A 62 2.35 4.38 6.55
C ASN A 62 2.04 5.80 6.04
N ALA A 63 1.04 6.49 6.59
CA ALA A 63 0.64 7.83 6.17
C ALA A 63 1.80 8.85 6.05
N PRO A 64 2.80 8.88 6.97
CA PRO A 64 3.94 9.79 6.83
C PRO A 64 4.74 9.62 5.53
N TYR A 65 4.69 8.44 4.89
CA TYR A 65 5.44 8.15 3.66
C TYR A 65 4.66 8.52 2.40
N PHE A 66 3.39 8.90 2.54
CA PHE A 66 2.52 9.34 1.45
C PHE A 66 1.94 10.72 1.78
N PRO A 67 2.78 11.78 1.82
CA PRO A 67 2.27 13.12 2.08
C PRO A 67 1.28 13.51 0.99
N VAL A 68 0.23 14.22 1.37
CA VAL A 68 -0.83 14.70 0.47
C VAL A 68 -1.09 16.17 0.70
N ARG A 69 -1.70 16.81 -0.30
CA ARG A 69 -2.20 18.17 -0.16
C ARG A 69 -3.18 18.27 1.01
N ALA A 70 -3.17 19.42 1.68
CA ALA A 70 -4.14 19.73 2.73
C ALA A 70 -5.57 19.60 2.20
N GLY A 71 -6.43 18.88 2.94
CA GLY A 71 -7.82 18.64 2.55
C GLY A 71 -8.03 17.51 1.54
N MET A 72 -6.97 16.76 1.17
CA MET A 72 -7.04 15.55 0.37
C MET A 72 -6.58 14.34 1.21
N ASN A 73 -6.90 13.12 0.76
CA ASN A 73 -6.60 11.87 1.46
C ASN A 73 -5.78 10.94 0.55
N ALA A 74 -5.07 9.99 1.17
CA ALA A 74 -4.37 8.90 0.47
C ALA A 74 -4.65 7.53 1.09
N ASP A 75 -5.75 7.36 1.82
CA ASP A 75 -5.98 6.16 2.62
C ASP A 75 -5.95 4.85 1.81
N ALA A 76 -6.56 4.84 0.62
CA ALA A 76 -6.56 3.64 -0.24
C ALA A 76 -5.16 3.35 -0.79
N LEU A 77 -4.44 4.40 -1.19
CA LEU A 77 -3.05 4.33 -1.65
C LEU A 77 -2.13 3.83 -0.53
N VAL A 78 -2.25 4.37 0.68
CA VAL A 78 -1.45 4.02 1.85
C VAL A 78 -1.73 2.58 2.28
N LEU A 79 -3.00 2.18 2.31
CA LEU A 79 -3.41 0.83 2.71
C LEU A 79 -2.76 -0.25 1.84
N GLY A 80 -2.53 0.02 0.55
CA GLY A 80 -1.87 -0.91 -0.36
C GLY A 80 -0.42 -1.27 0.01
N ALA A 81 0.24 -0.51 0.89
CA ALA A 81 1.57 -0.84 1.41
C ALA A 81 1.55 -2.00 2.43
N SER A 82 0.41 -2.27 3.09
CA SER A 82 0.29 -3.35 4.07
C SER A 82 -0.80 -4.37 3.74
N LYS A 83 -1.74 -4.00 2.86
CA LYS A 83 -2.86 -4.82 2.41
C LYS A 83 -3.01 -4.67 0.88
N PRO A 84 -2.08 -5.21 0.07
CA PRO A 84 -2.08 -5.02 -1.39
C PRO A 84 -3.34 -5.55 -2.08
N GLY A 85 -4.07 -6.48 -1.45
CA GLY A 85 -5.33 -7.04 -1.95
C GLY A 85 -6.58 -6.35 -1.41
N ALA A 86 -6.44 -5.32 -0.58
CA ALA A 86 -7.59 -4.56 -0.11
C ALA A 86 -8.25 -3.84 -1.28
N VAL A 87 -9.55 -4.04 -1.44
CA VAL A 87 -10.35 -3.43 -2.51
C VAL A 87 -11.22 -2.30 -1.96
N SER A 88 -11.18 -1.14 -2.62
CA SER A 88 -12.05 0.00 -2.34
C SER A 88 -12.62 0.54 -3.66
N SER A 89 -11.84 1.33 -4.40
CA SER A 89 -12.15 1.80 -5.75
C SER A 89 -12.43 0.66 -6.75
N SER A 90 -11.77 -0.49 -6.61
CA SER A 90 -11.89 -1.63 -7.52
C SER A 90 -12.96 -2.65 -7.10
N LYS A 91 -13.66 -2.42 -5.98
CA LYS A 91 -14.60 -3.38 -5.41
C LYS A 91 -15.73 -3.69 -6.40
N ASP A 92 -15.99 -5.00 -6.57
CA ASP A 92 -17.05 -5.58 -7.39
C ASP A 92 -17.01 -5.14 -8.88
N LYS A 93 -15.81 -4.84 -9.40
CA LYS A 93 -15.58 -4.41 -10.79
C LYS A 93 -14.70 -5.40 -11.57
N THR A 94 -15.01 -5.57 -12.85
CA THR A 94 -14.10 -6.17 -13.83
C THR A 94 -12.90 -5.24 -14.07
N PHE A 95 -11.77 -5.75 -14.58
CA PHE A 95 -10.58 -4.93 -14.76
C PHE A 95 -10.78 -3.71 -15.70
N PRO A 96 -11.53 -3.81 -16.82
CA PRO A 96 -11.85 -2.64 -17.64
C PRO A 96 -12.72 -1.60 -16.89
N GLU A 97 -13.63 -2.04 -16.03
CA GLU A 97 -14.44 -1.14 -15.19
C GLU A 97 -13.59 -0.46 -14.10
N VAL A 98 -12.59 -1.17 -13.56
CA VAL A 98 -11.59 -0.60 -12.64
C VAL A 98 -10.83 0.53 -13.33
N ALA A 99 -10.37 0.33 -14.56
CA ALA A 99 -9.69 1.37 -15.33
C ALA A 99 -10.58 2.60 -15.60
N ALA A 100 -11.85 2.37 -15.96
CA ALA A 100 -12.80 3.45 -16.18
C ALA A 100 -13.09 4.25 -14.89
N ASP A 101 -13.26 3.57 -13.74
CA ASP A 101 -13.48 4.24 -12.44
C ASP A 101 -12.22 5.00 -11.99
N ALA A 102 -11.03 4.43 -12.19
CA ALA A 102 -9.76 5.09 -11.89
C ALA A 102 -9.58 6.39 -12.67
N ARG A 103 -9.83 6.38 -14.00
CA ARG A 103 -9.80 7.59 -14.83
C ARG A 103 -10.75 8.67 -14.31
N LYS A 104 -12.00 8.29 -14.01
CA LYS A 104 -13.01 9.21 -13.46
C LYS A 104 -12.55 9.85 -12.16
N ARG A 105 -12.01 9.07 -11.21
CA ARG A 105 -11.51 9.58 -9.93
C ARG A 105 -10.31 10.52 -10.12
N MET A 106 -9.40 10.17 -11.01
CA MET A 106 -8.25 11.01 -11.34
C MET A 106 -8.71 12.35 -11.95
N ASP A 107 -9.68 12.34 -12.86
CA ASP A 107 -10.28 13.56 -13.42
C ASP A 107 -10.93 14.44 -12.34
N GLU A 108 -11.64 13.83 -11.39
CA GLU A 108 -12.22 14.53 -10.24
C GLU A 108 -11.15 15.18 -9.36
N LYS A 109 -10.03 14.49 -9.10
CA LYS A 109 -8.90 15.07 -8.35
C LYS A 109 -8.22 16.20 -9.11
N TYR A 110 -8.00 16.06 -10.42
CA TYR A 110 -7.48 17.15 -11.25
C TYR A 110 -8.38 18.39 -11.20
N ALA A 111 -9.70 18.20 -11.30
CA ALA A 111 -10.68 19.27 -11.19
C ALA A 111 -10.66 19.90 -9.78
N GLN A 112 -10.58 19.09 -8.72
CA GLN A 112 -10.48 19.57 -7.34
C GLN A 112 -9.23 20.43 -7.11
N MET A 113 -8.06 19.99 -7.60
CA MET A 113 -6.82 20.76 -7.53
C MET A 113 -6.92 22.08 -8.30
N THR A 114 -7.51 22.05 -9.50
CA THR A 114 -7.72 23.25 -10.30
C THR A 114 -8.65 24.23 -9.60
N ALA A 115 -9.75 23.74 -9.02
CA ALA A 115 -10.73 24.54 -8.29
C ALA A 115 -10.16 25.15 -6.98
N SER A 116 -9.16 24.52 -6.36
CA SER A 116 -8.46 25.08 -5.20
C SER A 116 -7.47 26.20 -5.56
N GLY A 117 -7.38 26.60 -6.83
CA GLY A 117 -6.45 27.63 -7.31
C GLY A 117 -5.00 27.16 -7.40
N GLN A 118 -4.74 25.85 -7.25
CA GLN A 118 -3.41 25.25 -7.33
C GLN A 118 -3.50 24.02 -8.24
N PRO A 119 -3.39 24.14 -9.56
CA PRO A 119 -3.43 22.99 -10.46
C PRO A 119 -2.34 21.95 -10.14
N TYR A 120 -2.47 20.76 -10.72
CA TYR A 120 -1.49 19.68 -10.55
C TYR A 120 -0.10 20.11 -11.07
N ALA A 121 0.88 20.14 -10.17
CA ALA A 121 2.25 20.61 -10.37
C ALA A 121 3.29 19.48 -10.30
N LYS A 122 2.86 18.21 -10.28
CA LYS A 122 3.73 17.01 -10.29
C LYS A 122 4.64 16.88 -9.06
N THR A 123 4.30 17.49 -7.92
CA THR A 123 4.99 17.19 -6.64
C THR A 123 4.57 15.82 -6.11
N ASP A 124 5.29 15.32 -5.09
CA ASP A 124 4.90 14.06 -4.44
C ASP A 124 3.52 14.17 -3.77
N GLU A 125 3.20 15.31 -3.14
CA GLU A 125 1.88 15.56 -2.53
C GLU A 125 0.77 15.58 -3.57
N ASP A 126 1.05 16.17 -4.73
CA ASP A 126 0.12 16.22 -5.85
C ASP A 126 -0.12 14.82 -6.40
N ARG A 127 0.95 14.05 -6.62
CA ARG A 127 0.86 12.67 -7.08
C ARG A 127 0.06 11.85 -6.08
N ASN A 128 0.44 11.85 -4.81
CA ASN A 128 -0.23 11.05 -3.81
C ASN A 128 -1.71 11.46 -3.64
N ALA A 129 -2.04 12.75 -3.79
CA ALA A 129 -3.43 13.20 -3.75
C ALA A 129 -4.25 12.81 -4.99
N LEU A 130 -3.63 12.81 -6.19
CA LEU A 130 -4.25 12.36 -7.43
C LEU A 130 -4.61 10.86 -7.38
N PHE A 131 -3.70 10.06 -6.82
CA PHE A 131 -3.82 8.61 -6.74
C PHE A 131 -4.40 8.11 -5.40
N GLY A 132 -4.68 9.02 -4.46
CA GLY A 132 -4.92 8.69 -3.06
C GLY A 132 -6.17 7.85 -2.79
N ASP A 133 -7.16 7.95 -3.68
CA ASP A 133 -8.41 7.17 -3.63
C ASP A 133 -8.34 5.87 -4.43
N LEU A 134 -7.21 5.57 -5.07
CA LEU A 134 -7.02 4.35 -5.85
C LEU A 134 -6.39 3.28 -4.96
N ASP A 135 -7.08 2.15 -4.82
CA ASP A 135 -6.45 0.93 -4.30
C ASP A 135 -5.41 0.38 -5.29
N ARG A 136 -4.60 -0.59 -4.84
CA ARG A 136 -3.51 -1.14 -5.64
C ARG A 136 -3.97 -1.75 -6.96
N ARG A 137 -5.14 -2.39 -7.02
CA ARG A 137 -5.68 -2.95 -8.26
C ARG A 137 -6.04 -1.84 -9.26
N SER A 138 -6.60 -0.74 -8.78
CA SER A 138 -6.80 0.47 -9.60
C SER A 138 -5.47 1.09 -10.04
N LEU A 139 -4.46 1.15 -9.18
CA LEU A 139 -3.11 1.58 -9.59
C LEU A 139 -2.54 0.69 -10.70
N ASN A 140 -2.74 -0.63 -10.61
CA ASN A 140 -2.29 -1.57 -11.64
C ASN A 140 -2.98 -1.32 -12.99
N ALA A 141 -4.30 -1.03 -12.98
CA ALA A 141 -5.02 -0.65 -14.20
C ALA A 141 -4.45 0.62 -14.84
N VAL A 142 -4.08 1.62 -14.03
CA VAL A 142 -3.39 2.83 -14.52
C VAL A 142 -1.99 2.48 -15.05
N ALA A 143 -1.20 1.74 -14.28
CA ALA A 143 0.19 1.39 -14.57
C ALA A 143 0.36 0.56 -15.85
N THR A 144 -0.62 -0.29 -16.17
CA THR A 144 -0.65 -1.13 -17.38
C THR A 144 -1.39 -0.49 -18.54
N ASN A 145 -1.89 0.74 -18.36
CA ASN A 145 -2.70 1.47 -19.32
C ASN A 145 -3.93 0.68 -19.80
N GLU A 146 -4.62 0.01 -18.88
CA GLU A 146 -5.80 -0.78 -19.19
C GLU A 146 -6.83 0.07 -19.95
N GLY A 147 -7.21 -0.40 -21.15
CA GLY A 147 -8.14 0.32 -22.03
C GLY A 147 -7.62 1.63 -22.65
N GLY A 148 -6.31 1.90 -22.58
CA GLY A 148 -5.63 2.98 -23.31
C GLY A 148 -5.99 4.41 -22.87
N LYS A 149 -6.34 4.61 -21.60
CA LYS A 149 -6.93 5.87 -21.09
C LYS A 149 -5.98 6.76 -20.30
N PHE A 150 -4.76 6.28 -20.05
CA PHE A 150 -3.81 6.91 -19.14
C PHE A 150 -2.58 7.40 -19.90
N THR A 151 -2.13 8.60 -19.56
CA THR A 151 -0.90 9.17 -20.09
C THR A 151 0.33 8.41 -19.59
N ALA A 152 1.46 8.57 -20.27
CA ALA A 152 2.73 7.95 -19.85
C ALA A 152 3.16 8.40 -18.44
N ASP A 153 2.95 9.67 -18.11
CA ASP A 153 3.28 10.24 -16.80
C ASP A 153 2.41 9.63 -15.68
N GLU A 154 1.12 9.41 -15.94
CA GLU A 154 0.20 8.76 -15.01
C GLU A 154 0.58 7.28 -14.80
N GLN A 155 0.92 6.57 -15.88
CA GLN A 155 1.42 5.19 -15.81
C GLN A 155 2.70 5.10 -14.96
N ALA A 156 3.69 5.97 -15.24
CA ALA A 156 4.95 6.00 -14.52
C ALA A 156 4.76 6.33 -13.02
N SER A 157 3.84 7.26 -12.73
CA SER A 157 3.47 7.61 -11.35
C SER A 157 2.82 6.44 -10.62
N ALA A 158 1.87 5.74 -11.25
CA ALA A 158 1.23 4.57 -10.68
C ALA A 158 2.24 3.44 -10.42
N GLN A 159 3.15 3.17 -11.36
CA GLN A 159 4.22 2.19 -11.18
C GLN A 159 5.16 2.58 -10.03
N ALA A 160 5.52 3.86 -9.90
CA ALA A 160 6.36 4.34 -8.79
C ALA A 160 5.67 4.16 -7.43
N LEU A 161 4.37 4.47 -7.34
CA LEU A 161 3.59 4.25 -6.13
C LEU A 161 3.46 2.76 -5.78
N MET A 162 3.24 1.89 -6.77
CA MET A 162 3.21 0.45 -6.56
C MET A 162 4.54 -0.11 -6.07
N ARG A 163 5.68 0.42 -6.56
CA ARG A 163 7.02 0.09 -6.04
C ARG A 163 7.22 0.61 -4.62
N GLN A 164 6.78 1.83 -4.32
CA GLN A 164 6.84 2.39 -2.97
C GLN A 164 6.07 1.53 -1.96
N GLN A 165 4.85 1.09 -2.31
CA GLN A 165 4.07 0.14 -1.50
C GLN A 165 4.86 -1.15 -1.22
N GLY A 166 5.46 -1.75 -2.25
CA GLY A 166 6.25 -2.98 -2.11
C GLY A 166 7.52 -2.80 -1.26
N ARG A 167 8.21 -1.66 -1.38
CA ARG A 167 9.36 -1.32 -0.51
C ARG A 167 8.94 -1.28 0.94
N LEU A 168 7.91 -0.49 1.26
CA LEU A 168 7.43 -0.35 2.63
C LEU A 168 6.95 -1.69 3.22
N ALA A 169 6.25 -2.50 2.42
CA ALA A 169 5.79 -3.84 2.81
C ALA A 169 6.94 -4.78 3.19
N THR A 170 8.08 -4.66 2.50
CA THR A 170 9.26 -5.53 2.66
C THR A 170 10.33 -4.89 3.54
N GLY A 171 9.96 -3.84 4.28
CA GLY A 171 10.80 -3.16 5.26
C GLY A 171 11.90 -2.31 4.63
N TYR A 172 11.76 -1.87 3.40
CA TYR A 172 12.66 -0.88 2.80
C TYR A 172 12.01 0.49 2.87
N TYR A 173 12.76 1.46 3.39
CA TYR A 173 12.29 2.83 3.41
C TYR A 173 11.93 3.31 1.99
N SER A 174 10.78 3.97 1.85
CA SER A 174 10.37 4.63 0.61
C SER A 174 9.38 5.74 0.94
N GLY A 175 9.84 6.98 0.90
CA GLY A 175 9.04 8.15 1.23
C GLY A 175 9.88 9.43 1.21
N PRO A 176 9.35 10.54 1.73
CA PRO A 176 10.03 11.84 1.78
C PRO A 176 11.35 11.79 2.58
N ALA A 177 12.43 12.41 2.12
CA ALA A 177 13.75 12.31 2.77
C ALA A 177 13.75 12.73 4.26
N ASP A 178 12.90 13.69 4.65
CA ASP A 178 12.77 14.17 6.02
C ASP A 178 12.14 13.15 6.98
N GLN A 179 11.42 12.14 6.46
CA GLN A 179 10.81 11.06 7.23
C GLN A 179 11.73 9.85 7.43
N GLU A 180 12.82 9.74 6.66
CA GLU A 180 13.74 8.60 6.71
C GLU A 180 14.34 8.40 8.10
N LYS A 181 14.76 9.50 8.75
CA LYS A 181 15.31 9.48 10.12
C LYS A 181 14.34 8.95 11.18
N ASN A 182 13.04 9.02 10.91
CA ASN A 182 11.98 8.58 11.82
C ASN A 182 11.51 7.16 11.52
N TRP A 183 11.88 6.62 10.35
CA TRP A 183 11.50 5.30 9.93
C TRP A 183 12.26 4.24 10.74
N LYS A 184 11.54 3.21 11.15
CA LYS A 184 12.09 2.05 11.84
C LYS A 184 11.84 0.83 11.00
N ASP A 185 12.91 0.09 10.72
CA ASP A 185 12.82 -1.18 10.03
C ASP A 185 12.00 -2.18 10.87
N PRO A 186 10.82 -2.64 10.40
CA PRO A 186 10.02 -3.62 11.12
C PRO A 186 10.69 -4.99 11.23
N PHE A 187 11.68 -5.28 10.38
CA PHE A 187 12.38 -6.57 10.34
C PHE A 187 13.78 -6.51 10.94
N ALA A 188 14.22 -5.37 11.47
CA ALA A 188 15.54 -5.21 12.12
C ALA A 188 16.73 -5.80 11.31
N ASN A 189 16.72 -5.54 9.99
CA ASN A 189 17.65 -6.05 8.99
C ASN A 189 17.67 -7.58 8.85
N ASP A 190 16.60 -8.28 9.23
CA ASP A 190 16.45 -9.73 9.00
C ASP A 190 16.04 -10.00 7.54
N PRO A 191 16.94 -10.54 6.70
CA PRO A 191 16.66 -10.74 5.29
C PRO A 191 15.64 -11.87 5.03
N VAL A 192 15.57 -12.88 5.91
CA VAL A 192 14.62 -13.99 5.79
C VAL A 192 13.21 -13.50 6.12
N ALA A 193 13.07 -12.69 7.18
CA ALA A 193 11.77 -12.08 7.52
C ALA A 193 11.25 -11.16 6.41
N ARG A 194 12.15 -10.40 5.75
CA ARG A 194 11.81 -9.56 4.59
C ARG A 194 11.38 -10.40 3.38
N ALA A 195 12.03 -11.53 3.13
CA ALA A 195 11.66 -12.44 2.05
C ALA A 195 10.28 -13.07 2.29
N HIS A 196 9.96 -13.48 3.52
CA HIS A 196 8.61 -13.90 3.88
C HIS A 196 7.58 -12.79 3.68
N ALA A 197 7.88 -11.56 4.13
CA ALA A 197 6.98 -10.42 3.91
C ALA A 197 6.79 -10.11 2.41
N ALA A 198 7.82 -10.30 1.58
CA ALA A 198 7.73 -10.13 0.13
C ALA A 198 6.82 -11.20 -0.50
N LEU A 199 6.95 -12.46 -0.07
CA LEU A 199 6.09 -13.55 -0.53
C LEU A 199 4.64 -13.31 -0.12
N ASP A 200 4.39 -12.96 1.15
CA ASP A 200 3.06 -12.60 1.65
C ASP A 200 2.45 -11.44 0.86
N PHE A 201 3.27 -10.45 0.50
CA PHE A 201 2.81 -9.31 -0.31
C PHE A 201 2.40 -9.74 -1.72
N LEU A 202 3.23 -10.57 -2.39
CA LEU A 202 2.92 -11.15 -3.71
C LEU A 202 1.67 -12.02 -3.68
N ASP A 203 1.49 -12.81 -2.63
CA ASP A 203 0.33 -13.67 -2.40
C ASP A 203 -0.95 -12.91 -2.13
N ASN A 204 -0.86 -11.63 -1.77
CA ASN A 204 -2.01 -10.78 -1.54
C ASN A 204 -2.22 -9.75 -2.67
N MET A 205 -1.44 -9.78 -3.75
CA MET A 205 -1.66 -8.91 -4.91
C MET A 205 -2.97 -9.23 -5.66
N SER A 206 -3.37 -8.29 -6.54
CA SER A 206 -4.55 -8.46 -7.39
C SER A 206 -4.43 -9.64 -8.37
N PRO A 207 -5.55 -10.24 -8.83
CA PRO A 207 -5.51 -11.31 -9.82
C PRO A 207 -4.78 -10.93 -11.11
N GLU A 208 -4.89 -9.67 -11.54
CA GLU A 208 -4.23 -9.18 -12.75
C GLU A 208 -2.72 -9.08 -12.60
N GLU A 209 -2.22 -8.67 -11.42
CA GLU A 209 -0.77 -8.70 -11.12
C GLU A 209 -0.25 -10.14 -11.07
N LYS A 210 -1.01 -11.05 -10.44
CA LYS A 210 -0.63 -12.48 -10.30
C LYS A 210 -0.59 -13.24 -11.62
N ASN A 211 -1.35 -12.79 -12.62
CA ASN A 211 -1.39 -13.42 -13.94
C ASN A 211 -0.24 -12.96 -14.86
N THR A 212 0.85 -12.42 -14.31
CA THR A 212 2.00 -11.96 -15.07
C THR A 212 3.21 -12.90 -14.91
N PRO A 213 4.02 -13.09 -15.97
CA PRO A 213 5.28 -13.83 -15.85
C PRO A 213 6.25 -13.26 -14.80
N GLN A 214 6.22 -11.94 -14.62
CA GLN A 214 7.04 -11.22 -13.65
C GLN A 214 6.68 -11.63 -12.22
N TRP A 215 5.38 -11.67 -11.89
CA TRP A 215 4.91 -12.16 -10.59
C TRP A 215 5.36 -13.61 -10.34
N LEU A 216 5.17 -14.50 -11.32
CA LEU A 216 5.56 -15.90 -11.18
C LEU A 216 7.07 -16.05 -10.92
N THR A 217 7.89 -15.32 -11.68
CA THR A 217 9.35 -15.35 -11.52
C THR A 217 9.78 -14.82 -10.15
N GLN A 218 9.16 -13.73 -9.69
CA GLN A 218 9.39 -13.16 -8.35
C GLN A 218 9.04 -14.15 -7.24
N HIS A 219 7.85 -14.73 -7.33
CA HIS A 219 7.33 -15.67 -6.35
C HIS A 219 8.24 -16.90 -6.23
N LEU A 220 8.51 -17.58 -7.35
CA LEU A 220 9.36 -18.78 -7.37
C LEU A 220 10.80 -18.50 -6.89
N SER A 221 11.35 -17.34 -7.25
CA SER A 221 12.70 -16.97 -6.82
C SER A 221 12.78 -16.78 -5.30
N LEU A 222 11.77 -16.15 -4.70
CA LEU A 222 11.68 -15.98 -3.24
C LEU A 222 11.46 -17.31 -2.53
N GLU A 223 10.58 -18.18 -3.05
CA GLU A 223 10.37 -19.52 -2.50
C GLU A 223 11.67 -20.36 -2.55
N ALA A 224 12.37 -20.34 -3.68
CA ALA A 224 13.64 -21.04 -3.83
C ALA A 224 14.70 -20.52 -2.83
N ALA A 225 14.83 -19.19 -2.70
CA ALA A 225 15.77 -18.58 -1.77
C ALA A 225 15.45 -18.93 -0.30
N LEU A 226 14.17 -18.92 0.08
CA LEU A 226 13.73 -19.31 1.42
C LEU A 226 14.01 -20.80 1.70
N ASN A 227 13.73 -21.68 0.73
CA ASN A 227 13.98 -23.11 0.86
C ASN A 227 15.47 -23.45 0.99
N GLN A 228 16.34 -22.76 0.24
CA GLN A 228 17.80 -22.90 0.39
C GLN A 228 18.28 -22.46 1.77
N ASN A 229 17.69 -21.42 2.34
CA ASN A 229 18.04 -20.91 3.67
C ASN A 229 17.46 -21.76 4.81
N ALA A 230 16.38 -22.54 4.60
CA ALA A 230 15.73 -23.32 5.65
C ALA A 230 16.67 -24.33 6.36
N GLY A 231 17.64 -24.89 5.63
CA GLY A 231 18.64 -25.84 6.15
C GLY A 231 19.92 -25.24 6.74
N SER A 232 20.07 -23.91 6.72
CA SER A 232 21.30 -23.22 7.14
C SER A 232 21.29 -22.84 8.64
N ASP A 233 22.47 -22.72 9.26
CA ASP A 233 22.63 -22.25 10.64
C ASP A 233 22.04 -20.82 10.79
N PRO A 234 21.35 -20.47 11.89
CA PRO A 234 20.88 -19.11 12.17
C PRO A 234 21.92 -17.98 11.96
N ALA A 235 23.21 -18.25 12.11
CA ALA A 235 24.26 -17.26 11.81
C ALA A 235 24.46 -17.06 10.29
N ASP A 236 24.36 -18.13 9.51
CA ASP A 236 24.54 -18.14 8.05
C ASP A 236 23.32 -17.59 7.31
N LYS A 237 22.10 -17.78 7.88
CA LYS A 237 20.83 -17.22 7.38
C LYS A 237 20.83 -15.69 7.25
N LYS A 238 21.68 -14.99 8.01
CA LYS A 238 21.82 -13.52 7.96
C LYS A 238 22.69 -13.03 6.79
N SER A 239 23.38 -13.94 6.11
CA SER A 239 24.28 -13.63 4.99
C SER A 239 23.70 -13.95 3.60
N GLY A 240 22.56 -14.65 3.55
CA GLY A 240 21.87 -14.93 2.28
C GLY A 240 21.43 -13.65 1.59
N HIS A 241 21.81 -13.47 0.33
CA HIS A 241 21.34 -12.33 -0.47
C HIS A 241 19.91 -12.58 -0.93
N PHE A 242 18.99 -11.70 -0.53
CA PHE A 242 17.63 -11.68 -1.03
C PHE A 242 17.43 -10.36 -1.75
N HIS A 243 17.23 -10.41 -3.07
CA HIS A 243 16.81 -9.22 -3.82
C HIS A 243 15.52 -8.70 -3.20
N ASN A 244 15.44 -7.40 -2.92
CA ASN A 244 14.19 -6.86 -2.41
C ASN A 244 13.13 -6.78 -3.51
N LEU A 245 11.86 -6.87 -3.12
CA LEU A 245 10.76 -6.91 -4.08
C LEU A 245 10.79 -5.74 -5.08
N ALA A 246 11.26 -4.57 -4.66
CA ALA A 246 11.34 -3.40 -5.51
C ALA A 246 12.50 -3.45 -6.52
N GLU A 247 13.64 -4.01 -6.15
CA GLU A 247 14.76 -4.31 -7.05
C GLU A 247 14.34 -5.31 -8.12
N ILE A 248 13.63 -6.37 -7.71
CA ILE A 248 13.10 -7.35 -8.65
C ILE A 248 12.04 -6.72 -9.56
N LEU A 249 11.16 -5.85 -9.04
CA LEU A 249 10.19 -5.10 -9.85
C LEU A 249 10.86 -4.09 -10.80
N ALA A 250 12.00 -3.54 -10.43
CA ALA A 250 12.76 -2.59 -11.25
C ALA A 250 13.69 -3.29 -12.26
N GLY A 251 13.80 -4.62 -12.23
CA GLY A 251 14.74 -5.38 -13.05
C GLY A 251 16.21 -5.11 -12.69
N VAL A 252 16.47 -4.58 -11.49
CA VAL A 252 17.83 -4.26 -11.04
C VAL A 252 18.41 -5.50 -10.37
N VAL A 253 19.42 -6.11 -11.01
CA VAL A 253 20.30 -7.10 -10.37
C VAL A 253 21.33 -6.31 -9.58
N THR A 254 21.04 -6.00 -8.31
CA THR A 254 22.08 -5.63 -7.36
C THR A 254 22.66 -6.94 -6.82
N ASP A 255 23.84 -7.34 -7.30
CA ASP A 255 24.81 -8.02 -6.43
C ASP A 255 25.05 -7.00 -5.31
N GLY A 256 24.82 -7.37 -4.04
CA GLY A 256 24.90 -6.48 -2.87
C GLY A 256 26.27 -5.83 -2.61
N SER A 257 27.13 -5.75 -3.62
CA SER A 257 28.44 -5.11 -3.65
C SER A 257 28.37 -3.66 -4.11
N ASP A 258 27.51 -2.82 -3.50
CA ASP A 258 27.66 -1.36 -3.62
C ASP A 258 28.78 -0.85 -2.70
N LYS A 259 30.00 -1.33 -2.98
CA LYS A 259 31.25 -0.62 -2.74
C LYS A 259 32.13 -0.83 -3.97
N ASP A 260 32.17 0.22 -4.79
CA ASP A 260 33.10 0.50 -5.89
C ASP A 260 32.82 -0.08 -7.30
N LYS A 261 32.35 0.85 -8.15
CA LYS A 261 32.76 1.15 -9.55
C LYS A 261 32.56 0.13 -10.69
N ALA A 262 31.71 0.56 -11.62
CA ALA A 262 31.91 0.71 -13.09
C ALA A 262 32.63 -0.39 -13.91
N ASN A 263 31.92 -0.82 -14.98
CA ASN A 263 32.27 -1.72 -16.10
C ASN A 263 32.46 -3.19 -15.67
N ASP A 264 31.95 -4.23 -16.35
CA ASP A 264 31.85 -4.46 -17.78
C ASP A 264 30.85 -5.63 -18.06
N ASP A 265 30.46 -5.75 -19.33
CA ASP A 265 29.60 -6.74 -19.97
C ASP A 265 29.53 -8.18 -19.38
N LYS A 266 28.32 -8.62 -19.01
CA LYS A 266 27.66 -9.86 -19.47
C LYS A 266 26.30 -10.03 -18.79
N THR A 267 25.25 -9.67 -19.52
CA THR A 267 23.87 -10.06 -19.19
C THR A 267 23.72 -11.57 -19.32
N ALA A 268 23.87 -12.30 -18.21
CA ALA A 268 23.42 -13.67 -18.12
C ALA A 268 21.87 -13.66 -18.09
N ASP A 269 21.26 -14.33 -19.06
CA ASP A 269 19.80 -14.46 -19.15
C ASP A 269 19.26 -15.27 -17.95
N PRO A 270 18.48 -14.66 -17.05
CA PRO A 270 17.98 -15.33 -15.86
C PRO A 270 17.05 -16.50 -16.17
N LEU A 271 16.43 -16.53 -17.36
CA LEU A 271 15.61 -17.67 -17.80
C LEU A 271 16.44 -18.93 -18.03
N ALA A 272 17.67 -18.79 -18.52
CA ALA A 272 18.55 -19.92 -18.78
C ALA A 272 18.97 -20.62 -17.48
N HIS A 273 19.26 -19.85 -16.43
CA HIS A 273 19.67 -20.38 -15.13
C HIS A 273 18.48 -21.00 -14.36
N LEU A 274 17.28 -20.43 -14.51
CA LEU A 274 16.07 -20.97 -13.88
C LEU A 274 15.60 -22.26 -14.56
N LEU A 275 15.70 -22.36 -15.90
CA LEU A 275 15.43 -23.61 -16.62
C LEU A 275 16.43 -24.71 -16.26
N ASP A 276 17.72 -24.38 -16.13
CA ASP A 276 18.76 -25.35 -15.76
C ASP A 276 18.56 -25.89 -14.34
N THR A 277 18.14 -25.00 -13.41
CA THR A 277 17.82 -25.39 -12.02
C THR A 277 16.54 -26.25 -11.96
N LEU A 278 15.55 -26.00 -12.81
CA LEU A 278 14.33 -26.82 -12.87
C LEU A 278 14.59 -28.17 -13.56
N GLN A 279 15.46 -28.23 -14.57
CA GLN A 279 15.81 -29.48 -15.25
C GLN A 279 16.63 -30.44 -14.37
N THR A 280 17.49 -29.89 -13.51
CA THR A 280 18.29 -30.67 -12.55
C THR A 280 17.50 -31.23 -11.36
N GLN A 281 16.28 -30.75 -11.10
CA GLN A 281 15.40 -31.32 -10.07
C GLN A 281 14.41 -32.39 -10.58
N VAL A 282 14.36 -32.62 -11.89
CA VAL A 282 13.44 -33.60 -12.52
C VAL A 282 14.19 -34.82 -13.12
N SER A 283 15.50 -34.92 -12.92
CA SER A 283 16.32 -36.09 -13.28
C SER A 283 16.84 -36.82 -12.04
#